data_AF-A0A938MDQ0-F1
#
_entry.id   AF-A0A938MDQ0-F1
#
_cell.length_a   1.000
_cell.length_b   1.000
_cell.length_c   1.000
_cell.angle_alpha   90.00
_cell.angle_beta   90.00
_cell.angle_gamma   90.00
#
_symmetry.space_group_name_H-M   'P 1'
#
loop_
_entity.id
_entity.type
_entity.pdbx_description
1 polymer ?
#
loop_
_entity_poly.entity_id
_entity_poly.type
_entity_poly.pdbx_seq_one_letter_code
_entity_poly.pdbx_strand_id
1 'polypeptide(L)'
;MRRRLSQTEIDKIVVAQADDDSAWQKPVFVRRRRSGSFAIPPELAARVAFLARLHRRASTEEWLTRIIRERVELEEAAFGRVKRDLATARGG
;
A
#
# COMPACT_ATOMS: atom_id res chain seq x y z
N MET A 1 4.78 -32.45 5.96
CA MET A 1 3.63 -31.74 6.56
C MET A 1 4.16 -30.66 7.50
N ARG A 2 3.79 -29.39 7.32
CA ARG A 2 4.11 -28.34 8.31
C ARG A 2 3.09 -28.44 9.45
N ARG A 3 3.55 -28.60 10.68
CA ARG A 3 2.71 -28.50 11.88
C ARG A 3 2.13 -27.10 11.93
N ARG A 4 0.80 -26.96 12.04
CA ARG A 4 0.15 -25.68 12.32
C ARG A 4 0.36 -25.37 13.79
N LEU A 5 1.08 -24.29 14.06
CA LEU A 5 1.24 -23.75 15.41
C LEU A 5 0.06 -22.83 15.72
N SER A 6 -0.36 -22.83 16.99
CA SER A 6 -1.27 -21.82 17.52
C SER A 6 -0.56 -20.46 17.62
N GLN A 7 -1.35 -19.38 17.69
CA GLN A 7 -0.81 -18.02 17.87
C GLN A 7 0.12 -17.94 19.09
N THR A 8 -0.29 -18.50 20.22
CA THR A 8 0.49 -18.50 21.47
C THR A 8 1.83 -19.23 21.31
N GLU A 9 1.89 -20.29 20.52
CA GLU A 9 3.14 -20.99 20.22
C GLU A 9 4.05 -20.13 19.32
N ILE A 10 3.49 -19.41 18.34
CA ILE A 10 4.23 -18.51 17.46
C ILE A 10 4.82 -17.34 18.25
N ASP A 11 4.03 -16.68 19.09
CA ASP A 11 4.48 -15.53 19.89
C ASP A 11 5.66 -15.90 20.80
N LYS A 12 5.60 -17.09 21.42
CA LYS A 12 6.70 -17.60 22.25
C LYS A 12 7.99 -17.79 21.45
N ILE A 13 7.88 -18.34 20.23
CA ILE A 13 9.04 -18.54 19.35
C ILE A 13 9.63 -17.19 18.93
N VAL A 14 8.79 -16.24 18.54
CA VAL A 14 9.21 -14.89 18.13
C VAL A 14 9.95 -14.17 19.26
N VAL A 15 9.42 -14.20 20.49
CA VAL A 15 10.06 -13.56 21.65
C VAL A 15 11.39 -14.24 21.99
N ALA A 16 11.43 -15.57 21.96
CA ALA A 16 12.65 -16.32 22.29
C ALA A 16 13.79 -16.11 21.27
N GLN A 17 13.45 -15.77 20.02
CA GLN A 17 14.41 -15.58 18.92
C GLN A 17 14.69 -14.10 18.63
N ALA A 18 14.16 -13.17 19.44
CA ALA A 18 14.24 -11.73 19.15
C ALA A 18 15.68 -11.23 19.01
N ASP A 19 16.60 -11.74 19.81
CA ASP A 19 18.02 -11.32 19.83
C ASP A 19 18.95 -12.23 19.01
N ASP A 20 18.41 -13.21 18.28
CA ASP A 20 19.19 -14.11 17.42
C ASP A 20 18.98 -13.76 15.94
N ASP A 21 19.90 -12.95 15.38
CA ASP A 21 19.90 -12.54 13.97
C ASP A 21 19.88 -13.72 12.99
N SER A 22 20.36 -14.91 13.38
CA SER A 22 20.38 -16.10 12.52
C SER A 22 19.00 -16.77 12.38
N ALA A 23 18.09 -16.51 13.33
CA ALA A 23 16.71 -16.98 13.29
C ALA A 23 15.83 -16.17 12.32
N TRP A 24 16.29 -14.99 11.89
CA TRP A 24 15.56 -14.09 11.01
C TRP A 24 16.05 -14.18 9.57
N GLN A 25 15.14 -13.92 8.62
CA GLN A 25 15.53 -13.73 7.24
C GLN A 25 16.30 -12.41 7.09
N LYS A 26 17.11 -12.33 6.03
CA LYS A 26 17.86 -11.10 5.71
C LYS A 26 16.94 -9.89 5.76
N PRO A 27 17.33 -8.81 6.46
CA PRO A 27 16.52 -7.61 6.56
C PRO A 27 16.17 -7.05 5.17
N VAL A 28 14.90 -6.72 4.97
CA VAL A 28 14.44 -6.04 3.77
C VAL A 28 14.58 -4.54 3.99
N PHE A 29 15.65 -3.96 3.45
CA PHE A 29 15.88 -2.52 3.53
C PHE A 29 15.00 -1.78 2.50
N VAL A 30 13.95 -1.13 2.99
CA VAL A 30 13.12 -0.26 2.15
C VAL A 30 13.77 1.10 2.00
N ARG A 31 14.31 1.37 0.81
CA ARG A 31 14.77 2.72 0.47
C ARG A 31 13.53 3.54 0.10
N ARG A 32 13.20 4.57 0.87
CA ARG A 32 12.21 5.56 0.42
C ARG A 32 12.69 6.09 -0.93
N ARG A 33 11.96 5.78 -2.01
CA ARG A 33 12.23 6.40 -3.32
C ARG A 33 12.10 7.91 -3.13
N ARG A 34 12.98 8.69 -3.77
CA ARG A 34 12.85 10.14 -3.84
C ARG A 34 11.42 10.47 -4.25
N SER A 35 10.79 11.40 -3.55
CA SER A 35 9.50 11.96 -3.94
C SER A 35 9.61 12.44 -5.39
N GLY A 36 8.76 11.91 -6.26
CA GLY A 36 8.68 12.39 -7.63
C GLY A 36 7.97 13.74 -7.66
N SER A 37 8.47 14.69 -8.45
CA SER A 37 7.72 15.88 -8.82
C SER A 37 7.07 15.66 -10.19
N PHE A 38 5.79 15.99 -10.33
CA PHE A 38 5.12 16.02 -11.62
C PHE A 38 4.54 17.42 -11.85
N ALA A 39 4.64 17.90 -13.09
CA ALA A 39 4.02 19.16 -13.47
C ALA A 39 2.52 18.94 -13.70
N ILE A 40 1.70 19.84 -13.18
CA ILE A 40 0.27 19.91 -13.49
C ILE A 40 -0.02 21.20 -14.26
N PRO A 41 -0.90 21.16 -15.27
CA PRO A 41 -1.31 22.37 -15.98
C PRO A 41 -1.88 23.42 -15.00
N PRO A 42 -1.62 24.72 -15.21
CA PRO A 42 -2.06 25.77 -14.28
C PRO A 42 -3.58 25.77 -14.04
N GLU A 43 -4.37 25.52 -15.08
CA GLU A 43 -5.84 25.45 -14.97
C GLU A 43 -6.30 24.27 -14.12
N LEU A 44 -5.59 23.13 -14.17
CA LEU A 44 -5.85 22.00 -13.29
C LEU A 44 -5.45 22.34 -11.85
N ALA A 45 -4.30 22.97 -11.65
CA ALA A 45 -3.84 23.40 -10.33
C ALA A 45 -4.85 24.33 -9.63
N ALA A 46 -5.46 25.28 -10.37
CA ALA A 46 -6.49 26.16 -9.85
C ALA A 46 -7.73 25.39 -9.37
N ARG A 47 -8.21 24.42 -10.16
CA ARG A 47 -9.34 23.55 -9.79
C ARG A 47 -9.03 22.70 -8.57
N VAL A 48 -7.82 22.14 -8.49
CA VAL A 48 -7.38 21.33 -7.35
C VAL A 48 -7.28 22.18 -6.07
N ALA A 49 -6.78 23.41 -6.17
CA ALA A 49 -6.71 24.33 -5.03
C ALA A 49 -8.11 24.70 -4.51
N PHE A 50 -9.08 24.93 -5.41
CA PHE A 50 -10.47 25.13 -5.04
C PHE A 50 -11.03 23.91 -4.29
N LEU A 51 -10.83 22.70 -4.82
CA LEU A 51 -11.32 21.46 -4.21
C LEU A 51 -10.66 21.19 -2.84
N ALA A 52 -9.36 21.45 -2.71
CA ALA A 52 -8.66 21.30 -1.43
C ALA A 52 -9.30 22.18 -0.34
N ARG A 53 -9.65 23.42 -0.67
CA ARG A 53 -10.37 24.33 0.24
C ARG A 53 -11.78 23.84 0.54
N LEU A 54 -12.53 23.43 -0.49
CA LEU A 54 -13.89 22.89 -0.34
C LEU A 54 -13.93 21.70 0.62
N HIS A 55 -12.93 20.81 0.53
CA HIS A 55 -12.79 19.63 1.37
C HIS A 55 -12.01 19.85 2.67
N ARG A 56 -11.71 21.10 3.03
CA ARG A 56 -11.00 21.48 4.28
C ARG A 56 -9.66 20.74 4.47
N ARG A 57 -8.87 20.62 3.40
CA ARG A 57 -7.50 20.07 3.44
C ARG A 57 -6.49 21.17 3.73
N ALA A 58 -5.40 20.81 4.38
CA ALA A 58 -4.33 21.75 4.73
C ALA A 58 -3.55 22.21 3.50
N SER A 59 -3.47 21.39 2.45
CA SER A 59 -2.80 21.76 1.20
C SER A 59 -3.38 21.08 -0.03
N THR A 60 -3.03 21.63 -1.20
CA THR A 60 -3.31 21.04 -2.52
C THR A 60 -2.64 19.67 -2.66
N GLU A 61 -1.45 19.49 -2.09
CA GLU A 61 -0.71 18.22 -2.08
C GLU A 61 -1.41 17.15 -1.24
N GLU A 62 -1.94 17.51 -0.07
CA GLU A 62 -2.69 16.59 0.79
C GLU A 62 -3.94 16.09 0.06
N TRP A 63 -4.67 17.02 -0.59
CA TRP A 63 -5.84 16.68 -1.38
C TRP A 63 -5.50 15.75 -2.55
N LEU A 64 -4.46 16.06 -3.34
CA LEU A 64 -4.02 15.22 -4.45
C LEU A 64 -3.57 13.83 -3.98
N THR A 65 -2.81 13.76 -2.89
CA THR A 65 -2.34 12.50 -2.32
C THR A 65 -3.51 11.59 -1.95
N ARG A 66 -4.57 12.16 -1.36
CA ARG A 66 -5.80 11.45 -1.04
C ARG A 66 -6.47 10.91 -2.30
N ILE A 67 -6.69 11.74 -3.32
CA ILE A 67 -7.36 11.34 -4.57
C ILE A 67 -6.55 10.26 -5.29
N ILE A 68 -5.23 10.40 -5.38
CA ILE A 68 -4.35 9.40 -5.99
C ILE A 68 -4.46 8.07 -5.25
N ARG A 69 -4.44 8.09 -3.91
CA ARG A 69 -4.61 6.88 -3.10
C ARG A 69 -5.96 6.21 -3.34
N GLU A 70 -7.04 6.96 -3.23
CA GLU A 70 -8.40 6.44 -3.46
C GLU A 70 -8.52 5.82 -4.86
N ARG A 71 -7.92 6.46 -5.89
CA ARG A 71 -7.94 5.90 -7.23
C ARG A 71 -7.11 4.62 -7.35
N VAL A 72 -5.91 4.59 -6.77
CA VAL A 72 -5.06 3.38 -6.76
C VAL A 72 -5.77 2.21 -6.10
N GLU A 73 -6.40 2.43 -4.94
CA GLU A 73 -7.14 1.38 -4.22
C GLU A 73 -8.31 0.81 -5.06
N LEU A 74 -9.03 1.67 -5.78
CA LEU A 74 -10.09 1.23 -6.69
C LEU A 74 -9.56 0.40 -7.86
N GLU A 75 -8.45 0.82 -8.47
CA GLU A 75 -7.81 0.09 -9.57
C GLU A 75 -7.24 -1.26 -9.12
N GLU A 76 -6.60 -1.30 -7.95
CA GLU A 76 -6.09 -2.55 -7.37
C GLU A 76 -7.23 -3.53 -7.06
N ALA A 77 -8.35 -3.04 -6.53
CA ALA A 77 -9.53 -3.86 -6.28
C ALA A 77 -10.15 -4.39 -7.59
N ALA A 78 -10.24 -3.55 -8.63
CA ALA A 78 -10.71 -3.95 -9.95
C ALA A 78 -9.80 -5.01 -10.59
N PHE A 79 -8.48 -4.78 -10.56
CA PHE A 79 -7.49 -5.71 -11.08
C PHE A 79 -7.50 -7.04 -10.33
N GLY A 80 -7.60 -7.02 -9.00
CA GLY A 80 -7.69 -8.23 -8.18
C GLY A 80 -8.93 -9.06 -8.44
N ARG A 81 -10.07 -8.45 -8.83
CA ARG A 81 -11.26 -9.17 -9.29
C ARG A 81 -10.98 -9.86 -10.62
N VAL A 82 -10.53 -9.12 -11.63
CA VAL A 82 -10.22 -9.67 -12.96
C VAL A 82 -9.20 -10.82 -12.89
N LYS A 83 -8.15 -10.69 -12.06
CA LYS A 83 -7.14 -11.74 -11.89
C LYS A 83 -7.73 -13.03 -11.31
N ARG A 84 -8.67 -12.93 -10.36
CA ARG A 84 -9.34 -14.11 -9.79
C ARG A 84 -10.27 -14.76 -10.80
N ASP A 85 -11.01 -13.97 -11.55
CA ASP A 85 -11.93 -14.47 -12.59
C ASP A 85 -11.13 -15.20 -13.69
N LEU A 86 -10.01 -14.63 -14.13
CA LEU A 86 -9.08 -15.28 -15.08
C LEU A 86 -8.43 -16.55 -14.53
N ALA A 87 -8.07 -16.57 -13.25
CA ALA A 87 -7.51 -17.77 -12.62
C ALA A 87 -8.55 -18.89 -12.53
N THR A 88 -9.82 -18.54 -12.28
CA THR A 88 -10.93 -19.49 -12.21
C THR A 88 -11.31 -20.02 -13.59
N ALA A 89 -11.35 -19.15 -14.61
CA ALA A 89 -11.63 -19.52 -16.00
C ALA A 89 -10.53 -20.38 -16.65
N ARG A 90 -9.29 -20.36 -16.14
CA ARG A 90 -8.18 -21.20 -16.61
C ARG A 90 -8.03 -22.53 -15.87
N GLY A 91 -8.76 -22.73 -14.78
CA GLY A 91 -8.69 -23.94 -13.94
C GLY A 91 -9.92 -24.84 -14.06
N GLY A 92 -10.83 -24.57 -15.00
CA GLY A 92 -12.01 -25.37 -15.31
C GLY A 92 -11.90 -26.06 -16.66
#